data_AF-A0A7S2PDA8-F1
#
_entry.id   AF-A0A7S2PDA8-F1
#
_cell.length_a   1.000
_cell.length_b   1.000
_cell.length_c   1.000
_cell.angle_alpha   90.00
_cell.angle_beta   90.00
_cell.angle_gamma   90.00
#
_symmetry.space_group_name_H-M   'P 1'
#
loop_
_entity.id
_entity.type
_entity.pdbx_description
1 polymer ?
#
loop_
_entity_poly.entity_id
_entity_poly.type
_entity_poly.pdbx_seq_one_letter_code
_entity_poly.pdbx_strand_id
1 'polypeptide(L)'
;LEYLTKAAELGDANAHYQLSILYERGEGVEKDEKKGLYHLEEAAIAGHPEARFQLACYEGKNSRFDRMVKHFIISANLGHDESIQGLKLCYKEGKVSKEDFASALRAHQAAVNETKSPQREEASKAWQRRKPREQKK
;
A
#
# COMPACT_ATOMS: atom_id res chain seq x y z
N LEU A 1 10.99 -18.35 -10.12
CA LEU A 1 10.57 -17.41 -11.17
C LEU A 1 9.28 -17.88 -11.85
N GLU A 2 9.26 -19.06 -12.47
CA GLU A 2 8.09 -19.60 -13.20
C GLU A 2 6.76 -19.56 -12.41
N TYR A 3 6.75 -20.03 -11.16
CA TYR A 3 5.55 -19.97 -10.31
C TYR A 3 5.09 -18.53 -10.01
N LEU A 4 6.04 -17.59 -9.83
CA LEU A 4 5.71 -16.19 -9.60
C LEU A 4 5.14 -15.55 -10.86
N THR A 5 5.73 -15.83 -12.03
CA THR A 5 5.21 -15.35 -13.32
C THR A 5 3.80 -15.86 -13.55
N LYS A 6 3.54 -17.16 -13.33
CA LYS A 6 2.21 -17.75 -13.48
C LYS A 6 1.19 -17.18 -12.50
N ALA A 7 1.58 -16.93 -11.25
CA ALA A 7 0.70 -16.29 -10.27
C ALA A 7 0.41 -14.83 -10.65
N ALA A 8 1.40 -14.09 -11.14
CA ALA A 8 1.21 -12.74 -11.65
C ALA A 8 0.30 -12.70 -12.88
N GLU A 9 0.44 -13.64 -13.82
CA GLU A 9 -0.48 -13.78 -14.96
C GLU A 9 -1.94 -14.02 -14.54
N LEU A 10 -2.16 -14.59 -13.34
CA LEU A 10 -3.48 -14.77 -12.74
C LEU A 10 -3.94 -13.56 -11.91
N GLY A 11 -3.18 -12.46 -11.91
CA GLY A 11 -3.48 -11.22 -11.20
C GLY A 11 -3.10 -11.22 -9.72
N ASP A 12 -2.24 -12.13 -9.26
CA ASP A 12 -1.80 -12.14 -7.87
C ASP A 12 -0.92 -10.93 -7.56
N ALA A 13 -1.44 -10.04 -6.72
CA ALA A 13 -0.80 -8.78 -6.38
C ALA A 13 0.56 -8.97 -5.68
N ASN A 14 0.69 -10.03 -4.86
CA ASN A 14 1.93 -10.32 -4.14
C ASN A 14 2.97 -10.90 -5.12
N ALA A 15 2.58 -11.74 -6.07
CA ALA A 15 3.46 -12.25 -7.11
C ALA A 15 4.02 -11.13 -7.98
N HIS A 16 3.16 -10.18 -8.40
CA HIS A 16 3.60 -8.96 -9.06
C HIS A 16 4.59 -8.17 -8.20
N TYR A 17 4.28 -7.96 -6.90
CA TYR A 17 5.20 -7.26 -6.01
C TYR A 17 6.56 -7.97 -5.90
N GLN A 18 6.58 -9.30 -5.71
CA GLN A 18 7.83 -10.08 -5.66
C GLN A 18 8.61 -9.98 -6.98
N LEU A 19 7.94 -10.08 -8.14
CA LEU A 19 8.60 -9.93 -9.44
C LEU A 19 9.23 -8.53 -9.59
N SER A 20 8.57 -7.48 -9.10
CA SER A 20 9.13 -6.12 -9.13
C SER A 20 10.47 -6.04 -8.39
N ILE A 21 10.55 -6.65 -7.20
CA ILE A 21 11.78 -6.70 -6.38
C ILE A 21 12.87 -7.52 -7.07
N LEU A 22 12.53 -8.67 -7.68
CA LEU A 22 13.51 -9.49 -8.39
C LEU A 22 14.13 -8.73 -9.57
N TYR A 23 13.32 -8.04 -10.38
CA TYR A 23 13.81 -7.23 -11.49
C TYR A 23 14.56 -5.97 -11.06
N GLU A 24 14.18 -5.35 -9.94
CA GLU A 24 14.91 -4.20 -9.38
C GLU A 24 16.31 -4.60 -8.89
N ARG A 25 16.43 -5.78 -8.26
CA ARG A 25 17.68 -6.26 -7.67
C ARG A 25 18.53 -7.11 -8.61
N GLY A 26 17.94 -7.68 -9.65
CA GLY A 26 18.60 -8.67 -10.52
C GLY A 26 18.81 -10.02 -9.82
N GLU A 27 17.93 -10.40 -8.89
CA GLU A 27 18.03 -11.67 -8.16
C GLU A 27 17.37 -12.79 -8.97
N GLY A 28 18.19 -13.66 -9.59
CA GLY A 28 17.70 -14.77 -10.42
C GLY A 28 17.09 -14.34 -11.77
N VAL A 29 17.15 -13.05 -12.09
CA VAL A 29 16.81 -12.43 -13.38
C VAL A 29 17.82 -11.33 -13.68
N GLU A 30 17.97 -10.95 -14.95
CA GLU A 30 18.70 -9.73 -15.28
C GLU A 30 17.98 -8.51 -14.70
N LYS A 31 18.74 -7.59 -14.10
CA LYS A 31 18.18 -6.34 -13.56
C LYS A 31 17.51 -5.55 -14.68
N ASP A 32 16.24 -5.20 -14.51
CA ASP A 32 15.45 -4.46 -15.48
C ASP A 32 14.48 -3.53 -14.76
N GLU A 33 14.85 -2.26 -14.63
CA GLU A 33 14.05 -1.27 -13.90
C GLU A 33 12.68 -1.03 -14.54
N LYS A 34 12.54 -1.21 -15.86
CA LYS A 34 11.27 -1.02 -16.55
C LYS A 34 10.32 -2.18 -16.27
N LYS A 35 10.81 -3.42 -16.31
CA LYS A 35 10.01 -4.58 -15.91
C LYS A 35 9.67 -4.55 -14.43
N GLY A 36 10.63 -4.11 -13.59
CA GLY A 36 10.39 -3.89 -12.17
C GLY A 36 9.23 -2.93 -11.94
N LEU A 37 9.26 -1.76 -12.57
CA LEU A 37 8.20 -0.77 -12.47
C LEU A 37 6.86 -1.28 -13.00
N TYR A 38 6.85 -2.00 -14.13
CA TYR A 38 5.63 -2.62 -14.66
C TYR A 38 4.96 -3.54 -13.64
N HIS A 39 5.72 -4.48 -13.06
CA HIS A 39 5.16 -5.37 -12.05
C HIS A 39 4.74 -4.63 -10.78
N LEU A 40 5.44 -3.54 -10.43
CA LEU A 40 5.06 -2.70 -9.30
C LEU A 40 3.73 -1.98 -9.53
N GLU A 41 3.50 -1.45 -10.73
CA GLU A 41 2.25 -0.82 -11.14
C GLU A 41 1.09 -1.82 -11.12
N GLU A 42 1.29 -3.02 -11.65
CA GLU A 42 0.29 -4.09 -11.64
C GLU A 42 -0.08 -4.52 -10.21
N ALA A 43 0.92 -4.72 -9.33
CA ALA A 43 0.66 -5.00 -7.90
C ALA A 43 -0.14 -3.88 -7.23
N ALA A 44 0.21 -2.63 -7.55
CA ALA A 44 -0.47 -1.44 -7.04
C ALA A 44 -1.92 -1.33 -7.55
N ILE A 45 -2.20 -1.70 -8.80
CA ILE A 45 -3.55 -1.78 -9.39
C ILE A 45 -4.36 -2.89 -8.71
N ALA A 46 -3.74 -4.04 -8.45
CA ALA A 46 -4.35 -5.17 -7.75
C ALA A 46 -4.52 -4.94 -6.23
N GLY A 47 -4.19 -3.75 -5.72
CA GLY A 47 -4.46 -3.35 -4.34
C GLY A 47 -3.38 -3.74 -3.33
N HIS A 48 -2.16 -4.04 -3.76
CA HIS A 48 -1.05 -4.31 -2.85
C HIS A 48 -0.60 -3.01 -2.14
N PRO A 49 -0.71 -2.91 -0.80
CA PRO A 49 -0.39 -1.68 -0.06
C PRO A 49 1.07 -1.25 -0.26
N GLU A 50 2.02 -2.17 -0.06
CA GLU A 50 3.46 -1.91 -0.18
C GLU A 50 3.85 -1.44 -1.59
N ALA A 51 3.30 -2.05 -2.65
CA ALA A 51 3.60 -1.65 -4.02
C ALA A 51 3.12 -0.23 -4.29
N ARG A 52 1.95 0.14 -3.74
CA ARG A 52 1.41 1.50 -3.82
C ARG A 52 2.31 2.52 -3.12
N PHE A 53 2.87 2.17 -1.96
CA PHE A 53 3.87 2.98 -1.26
C PHE A 53 5.15 3.16 -2.08
N GLN A 54 5.71 2.07 -2.62
CA GLN A 54 6.92 2.13 -3.44
C GLN A 54 6.71 2.96 -4.70
N LEU A 55 5.53 2.88 -5.34
CA LEU A 55 5.18 3.72 -6.48
C LEU A 55 5.09 5.21 -6.09
N ALA A 56 4.62 5.53 -4.88
CA ALA A 56 4.67 6.90 -4.36
C ALA A 56 6.12 7.39 -4.25
N CYS A 57 7.02 6.59 -3.67
CA CYS A 57 8.44 6.89 -3.56
C CYS A 57 9.09 7.08 -4.94
N TYR A 58 8.74 6.24 -5.93
CA TYR A 58 9.20 6.37 -7.30
C TYR A 58 8.76 7.71 -7.93
N GLU A 59 7.48 8.08 -7.81
CA GLU A 59 6.99 9.35 -8.35
C GLU A 59 7.60 10.57 -7.63
N GLY A 60 7.84 10.46 -6.32
CA GLY A 60 8.55 11.48 -5.54
C GLY A 60 10.00 11.69 -5.98
N LYS A 61 10.74 10.61 -6.27
CA LYS A 61 12.09 10.68 -6.87
C LYS A 61 12.08 11.40 -8.22
N ASN A 62 11.00 11.24 -8.99
CA ASN A 62 10.78 11.89 -10.29
C ASN A 62 10.12 13.28 -10.17
N SER A 63 10.01 13.86 -8.97
CA SER A 63 9.39 15.18 -8.71
C SER A 63 7.93 15.30 -9.15
N ARG A 64 7.21 14.18 -9.27
CA ARG A 64 5.77 14.13 -9.60
C ARG A 64 4.95 14.05 -8.31
N PHE A 65 5.02 15.12 -7.53
CA PHE A 65 4.44 15.17 -6.18
C PHE A 65 2.92 15.01 -6.16
N ASP A 66 2.22 15.44 -7.21
CA ASP A 66 0.78 15.27 -7.37
C ASP A 66 0.37 13.78 -7.39
N ARG A 67 1.15 12.94 -8.08
CA ARG A 67 0.93 11.49 -8.14
C ARG A 67 1.40 10.80 -6.88
N MET A 68 2.56 11.20 -6.36
CA MET A 68 3.10 10.69 -5.10
C MET A 68 2.05 10.80 -3.96
N VAL A 69 1.43 11.98 -3.79
CA VAL A 69 0.40 12.20 -2.76
C VAL A 69 -0.76 11.22 -2.94
N LYS A 70 -1.26 11.05 -4.17
CA LYS A 70 -2.34 10.10 -4.46
C LYS A 70 -1.96 8.67 -4.10
N HIS A 71 -0.76 8.22 -4.47
CA HIS A 71 -0.29 6.88 -4.14
C HIS A 71 -0.16 6.66 -2.63
N PHE A 72 0.37 7.64 -1.89
CA PHE A 72 0.42 7.56 -0.41
C PHE A 72 -0.97 7.49 0.22
N ILE A 73 -1.95 8.27 -0.26
CA ILE A 73 -3.32 8.20 0.25
C ILE A 73 -3.90 6.80 0.04
N ILE A 74 -3.78 6.26 -1.18
CA ILE A 74 -4.34 4.94 -1.49
C ILE A 74 -3.63 3.86 -0.66
N SER A 75 -2.30 3.93 -0.55
CA SER A 75 -1.51 3.01 0.25
C SER A 75 -1.91 3.03 1.74
N ALA A 76 -2.12 4.22 2.31
CA ALA A 76 -2.61 4.37 3.68
C ALA A 76 -4.02 3.78 3.86
N ASN A 77 -4.91 3.97 2.89
CA ASN A 77 -6.26 3.42 2.92
C ASN A 77 -6.29 1.89 2.80
N LEU A 78 -5.26 1.31 2.16
CA LEU A 78 -5.05 -0.13 2.08
C LEU A 78 -4.36 -0.70 3.35
N GLY A 79 -4.06 0.13 4.35
CA GLY A 79 -3.53 -0.28 5.65
C GLY A 79 -2.00 -0.20 5.79
N HIS A 80 -1.29 0.46 4.87
CA HIS A 80 0.15 0.69 5.02
C HIS A 80 0.40 2.04 5.74
N ASP A 81 0.46 1.98 7.07
CA ASP A 81 0.55 3.16 7.95
C ASP A 81 1.78 4.04 7.70
N GLU A 82 2.88 3.46 7.20
CA GLU A 82 4.11 4.20 6.87
C GLU A 82 3.90 5.23 5.75
N SER A 83 2.86 5.06 4.92
CA SER A 83 2.51 6.01 3.84
C SER A 83 2.23 7.42 4.36
N ILE A 84 1.56 7.53 5.51
CA ILE A 84 1.25 8.83 6.12
C ILE A 84 2.53 9.48 6.67
N GLN A 85 3.47 8.68 7.18
CA GLN A 85 4.77 9.19 7.64
C GLN A 85 5.61 9.69 6.46
N GLY A 86 5.61 8.96 5.34
CA GLY A 86 6.26 9.40 4.10
C GLY A 86 5.71 10.75 3.62
N LEU A 87 4.38 10.90 3.59
CA LEU A 87 3.75 12.15 3.23
C LEU A 87 4.09 13.31 4.20
N LYS A 88 4.14 13.03 5.50
CA LYS A 88 4.54 14.01 6.54
C LYS A 88 5.97 14.48 6.34
N LEU A 89 6.89 13.61 5.93
CA LEU A 89 8.26 13.98 5.60
C LEU A 89 8.28 14.92 4.39
N CYS A 90 7.58 14.59 3.30
CA CYS A 90 7.51 15.44 2.12
C CYS A 90 6.91 16.83 2.40
N TYR A 91 5.94 16.92 3.31
CA TYR A 91 5.40 18.20 3.78
C TYR A 91 6.44 19.03 4.56
N LYS A 92 7.19 18.39 5.47
CA LYS A 92 8.27 19.07 6.22
C LYS A 92 9.38 19.62 5.31
N GLU A 93 9.65 18.92 4.21
CA GLU A 93 10.61 19.33 3.20
C GLU A 93 10.06 20.41 2.24
N GLY A 94 8.79 20.81 2.38
CA GLY A 94 8.15 21.81 1.53
C GLY A 94 7.82 21.31 0.11
N LYS A 95 7.88 20.00 -0.14
CA LYS A 95 7.61 19.38 -1.45
C LYS A 95 6.11 19.20 -1.73
N VAL A 96 5.28 19.26 -0.68
CA VAL A 96 3.83 19.09 -0.73
C VAL A 96 3.18 20.29 -0.06
N SER A 97 2.12 20.82 -0.65
CA SER A 97 1.40 21.95 -0.08
C SER A 97 0.68 21.56 1.21
N LYS A 98 0.39 22.55 2.06
CA LYS A 98 -0.43 22.35 3.26
C LYS A 98 -1.83 21.82 2.92
N GLU A 99 -2.38 22.26 1.78
CA GLU A 99 -3.71 21.87 1.30
C GLU A 99 -3.74 20.40 0.89
N ASP A 100 -2.76 19.96 0.10
CA ASP A 100 -2.60 18.57 -0.32
C ASP A 100 -2.41 17.65 0.88
N PHE A 101 -1.56 18.04 1.83
CA PHE A 101 -1.34 17.29 3.07
C PHE A 101 -2.61 17.17 3.90
N ALA A 102 -3.36 18.27 4.07
CA ALA A 102 -4.62 18.26 4.81
C ALA A 102 -5.72 17.45 4.09
N SER A 103 -5.71 17.41 2.75
CA SER A 103 -6.63 16.57 1.97
C SER A 103 -6.34 15.08 2.19
N ALA A 104 -5.06 14.70 2.20
CA ALA A 104 -4.62 13.32 2.41
C ALA A 104 -5.00 12.78 3.80
N LEU A 105 -4.79 13.58 4.85
CA LEU A 105 -5.19 13.21 6.21
C LEU A 105 -6.71 13.03 6.35
N ARG A 106 -7.49 13.91 5.71
CA ARG A 106 -8.96 13.79 5.70
C ARG A 106 -9.41 12.52 4.97
N ALA A 107 -8.84 12.23 3.80
CA ALA A 107 -9.15 11.02 3.04
C ALA A 107 -8.81 9.74 3.82
N HIS A 108 -7.65 9.71 4.47
CA HIS A 108 -7.24 8.59 5.31
C HIS A 108 -8.18 8.41 6.52
N GLN A 109 -8.50 9.49 7.22
CA GLN A 109 -9.44 9.45 8.34
C GLN A 109 -10.83 8.97 7.91
N ALA A 110 -11.31 9.39 6.74
CA ALA A 110 -12.57 8.94 6.18
C ALA A 110 -12.55 7.43 5.89
N ALA A 111 -11.51 6.91 5.22
CA ALA A 111 -11.36 5.48 4.97
C ALA A 111 -11.29 4.64 6.26
N VAL A 112 -10.55 5.13 7.27
CA VAL A 112 -10.50 4.52 8.61
C VAL A 112 -11.86 4.54 9.30
N ASN A 113 -12.69 5.56 9.07
CA ASN A 113 -14.04 5.64 9.65
C ASN A 113 -15.04 4.77 8.88
N GLU A 114 -14.95 4.70 7.55
CA GLU A 114 -15.81 3.81 6.73
C GLU A 114 -15.58 2.33 7.05
N THR A 115 -14.33 1.96 7.32
CA THR A 115 -14.00 0.60 7.77
C THR A 115 -14.52 0.29 9.18
N LYS A 116 -14.84 1.33 9.99
CA LYS A 116 -15.55 1.26 11.28
C LYS A 116 -17.06 1.40 11.08
N SER A 117 -17.67 0.42 10.42
CA SER A 117 -19.13 0.33 10.37
C SER A 117 -19.69 -0.10 11.75
N PRO A 118 -20.79 0.48 12.25
CA PRO A 118 -21.43 0.07 13.49
C PRO A 118 -21.73 -1.45 13.53
N GLN A 119 -22.11 -2.01 12.38
CA GLN A 119 -22.35 -3.45 12.21
C GLN A 119 -21.07 -4.27 12.34
N ARG A 120 -19.92 -3.78 11.84
CA ARG A 120 -18.60 -4.42 12.06
C ARG A 120 -18.17 -4.33 13.52
N GLU A 121 -18.39 -3.20 14.18
CA GLU A 121 -18.06 -3.06 15.60
C GLU A 121 -18.92 -3.98 16.48
N GLU A 122 -20.21 -4.08 16.17
CA GLU A 122 -21.13 -4.98 16.86
C GLU A 122 -20.77 -6.46 16.62
N ALA A 123 -20.43 -6.83 15.37
CA ALA A 123 -19.93 -8.16 15.03
C ALA A 123 -18.60 -8.49 15.75
N SER A 124 -17.67 -7.53 15.83
CA SER A 124 -16.40 -7.67 16.57
C SER A 124 -16.63 -7.86 18.07
N LYS A 125 -17.52 -7.05 18.68
CA LYS A 125 -17.93 -7.20 20.09
C LYS A 125 -18.60 -8.56 20.33
N ALA A 126 -19.48 -9.00 19.42
CA ALA A 126 -20.14 -10.30 19.50
C ALA A 126 -19.15 -11.48 19.38
N TRP A 127 -18.15 -11.37 18.51
CA TRP A 127 -17.09 -12.37 18.36
C TRP A 127 -16.18 -12.43 19.60
N GLN A 128 -15.79 -11.29 20.16
CA GLN A 128 -15.00 -11.23 21.40
C GLN A 128 -15.73 -11.83 22.59
N ARG A 129 -17.04 -11.62 22.72
CA ARG A 129 -17.90 -12.26 23.74
C ARG A 129 -18.00 -13.78 23.56
N ARG A 130 -17.86 -14.27 22.32
CA ARG A 130 -17.96 -15.67 21.94
C ARG A 130 -16.65 -16.45 21.99
N LYS A 131 -15.50 -15.80 22.21
CA LYS A 131 -14.23 -16.53 22.37
C LYS A 131 -14.39 -17.57 23.49
N PRO A 132 -14.18 -18.87 23.21
CA PRO A 132 -14.12 -19.86 24.27
C PRO A 132 -13.02 -19.41 25.22
N ARG A 133 -13.30 -19.37 26.53
CA ARG A 133 -12.23 -19.35 27.52
C ARG A 133 -11.45 -20.63 27.27
N GLU A 134 -10.29 -20.54 26.63
CA GLU A 134 -9.32 -21.63 26.68
C GLU A 134 -9.19 -21.98 28.15
N GLN A 135 -9.60 -23.22 28.44
CA GLN A 135 -9.65 -23.76 29.77
C GLN A 135 -8.22 -23.68 30.31
N LYS A 136 -7.96 -22.68 31.17
CA LYS A 136 -6.79 -22.67 32.03
C LYS A 136 -6.86 -23.94 32.86
N LYS A 137 -6.08 -24.95 32.46
CA LYS A 137 -5.71 -26.08 33.32
C LYS A 137 -4.85 -25.59 34.47
#